data_AF-A0A7U9SD04-F1
#
_entry.id   AF-A0A7U9SD04-F1
#
_cell.length_a   1.000
_cell.length_b   1.000
_cell.length_c   1.000
_cell.angle_alpha   90.00
_cell.angle_beta   90.00
_cell.angle_gamma   90.00
#
_symmetry.space_group_name_H-M   'P 1'
#
loop_
_entity.id
_entity.type
_entity.pdbx_description
1 polymer ?
#
loop_
_entity_poly.entity_id
_entity_poly.type
_entity_poly.pdbx_seq_one_letter_code
_entity_poly.pdbx_strand_id
1 'polypeptide(L)'
;MEEKARKLWVVIDTICGGYHMYKDEKVIEKAKKAAGQIQEYCKFFLQGNIFGMEEKEYQELCNYVIRTLEDFIQAAEQEDTVLMLDTLDYGLRELVDIYREDNEAIA
;
A
#
# COMPACT_ATOMS: atom_id res chain seq x y z
N MET A 1 4.10 -11.86 7.93
CA MET A 1 3.74 -10.57 7.30
C MET A 1 4.44 -10.38 5.97
N GLU A 2 5.72 -10.73 5.87
CA GLU A 2 6.52 -10.75 4.62
C GLU A 2 5.79 -11.34 3.40
N GLU A 3 5.12 -12.48 3.53
CA GLU A 3 4.38 -13.06 2.39
C GLU A 3 3.25 -12.15 1.90
N LYS A 4 2.51 -11.53 2.82
CA LYS A 4 1.44 -10.58 2.47
C LYS A 4 2.02 -9.32 1.84
N ALA A 5 3.13 -8.83 2.39
CA ALA A 5 3.87 -7.69 1.84
C ALA A 5 4.32 -7.99 0.39
N ARG A 6 4.99 -9.12 0.16
CA ARG A 6 5.45 -9.54 -1.18
C ARG A 6 4.31 -9.67 -2.18
N LYS A 7 3.19 -10.27 -1.77
CA LYS A 7 2.01 -10.38 -2.65
C LYS A 7 1.44 -9.00 -2.98
N LEU A 8 1.37 -8.10 -2.00
CA LEU A 8 0.83 -6.76 -2.21
C LEU A 8 1.78 -5.91 -3.06
N TRP A 9 3.09 -6.06 -2.86
CA TRP A 9 4.11 -5.44 -3.70
C TRP A 9 3.93 -5.79 -5.17
N VAL A 10 3.76 -7.08 -5.49
CA VAL A 10 3.54 -7.54 -6.88
C VAL A 10 2.26 -6.93 -7.46
N VAL A 11 1.20 -6.77 -6.65
CA VAL A 11 -0.04 -6.12 -7.09
C VAL A 11 0.20 -4.65 -7.42
N ILE A 12 0.87 -3.90 -6.53
CA ILE A 12 1.21 -2.49 -6.75
C ILE A 12 2.07 -2.36 -8.02
N ASP A 13 3.13 -3.16 -8.12
CA ASP A 13 4.04 -3.17 -9.27
C ASP A 13 3.32 -3.49 -10.59
N THR A 14 2.40 -4.45 -10.58
CA THR A 14 1.60 -4.80 -11.75
C THR A 14 0.66 -3.67 -12.17
N ILE A 15 0.06 -2.96 -11.21
CA ILE A 15 -0.88 -1.87 -11.50
C ILE A 15 -0.11 -0.65 -12.02
N CYS A 16 0.86 -0.17 -11.25
CA CYS A 16 1.60 1.05 -11.56
C CYS A 16 2.54 0.86 -12.76
N GLY A 17 3.30 -0.24 -12.79
CA GLY A 17 4.13 -0.62 -13.93
C GLY A 17 3.29 -0.87 -15.19
N GLY A 18 2.12 -1.49 -15.03
CA GLY A 18 1.11 -1.63 -16.09
C GLY A 18 0.75 -0.31 -16.76
N TYR A 19 0.46 0.70 -15.95
CA TYR A 19 0.14 2.05 -16.44
C TYR A 19 1.33 2.74 -17.09
N HIS A 20 2.49 2.78 -16.42
CA HIS A 20 3.65 3.53 -16.89
C HIS A 20 4.30 2.93 -18.13
N MET A 21 4.42 1.60 -18.20
CA MET A 21 5.11 0.90 -19.29
C MET A 21 4.18 0.54 -20.44
N TYR A 22 2.96 0.10 -20.15
CA TYR A 22 2.06 -0.48 -21.14
C TYR A 22 0.81 0.35 -21.41
N LYS A 23 0.67 1.51 -20.75
CA LYS A 23 -0.52 2.38 -20.84
C LYS A 23 -1.82 1.64 -20.50
N ASP A 24 -1.75 0.71 -19.55
CA ASP A 24 -2.95 0.05 -19.05
C ASP A 24 -3.74 1.01 -18.15
N GLU A 25 -4.80 1.59 -18.70
CA GLU A 25 -5.66 2.56 -18.02
C GLU A 25 -6.62 1.93 -17.00
N LYS A 26 -6.63 0.60 -16.83
CA LYS A 26 -7.52 -0.10 -15.88
C LYS A 26 -7.03 -0.03 -14.42
N VAL A 27 -6.31 1.04 -14.05
CA VAL A 27 -5.73 1.24 -12.73
C VAL A 27 -6.80 1.13 -11.64
N ILE A 28 -7.89 1.91 -11.76
CA ILE A 28 -8.97 1.94 -10.78
C ILE A 28 -9.64 0.57 -10.62
N GLU A 29 -9.92 -0.11 -11.72
CA GLU A 29 -10.57 -1.44 -11.70
C GLU A 29 -9.70 -2.46 -10.95
N LYS A 30 -8.40 -2.49 -11.24
CA LYS A 30 -7.45 -3.42 -10.60
C LYS A 30 -7.23 -3.07 -9.14
N ALA A 31 -7.12 -1.79 -8.81
CA ALA A 31 -7.01 -1.32 -7.42
C ALA A 31 -8.24 -1.72 -6.60
N LYS A 32 -9.46 -1.48 -7.10
CA LYS A 32 -10.71 -1.90 -6.44
C LYS A 32 -10.76 -3.42 -6.20
N LYS A 33 -10.27 -4.23 -7.14
CA LYS A 33 -10.14 -5.70 -6.96
C LYS A 33 -9.14 -6.09 -5.87
N ALA A 34 -8.10 -5.28 -5.65
CA ALA A 34 -7.10 -5.48 -4.62
C ALA A 34 -7.50 -4.91 -3.24
N ALA A 35 -8.58 -4.13 -3.13
CA ALA A 35 -8.96 -3.40 -1.92
C ALA A 35 -9.03 -4.27 -0.65
N GLY A 36 -9.55 -5.50 -0.76
CA GLY A 36 -9.61 -6.42 0.38
C GLY A 36 -8.21 -6.82 0.90
N GLN A 37 -7.26 -7.03 0.00
CA GLN A 37 -5.88 -7.34 0.36
C GLN A 37 -5.16 -6.13 0.98
N ILE A 38 -5.41 -4.93 0.44
CA ILE A 38 -4.87 -3.67 0.97
C ILE A 38 -5.38 -3.43 2.39
N GLN A 39 -6.70 -3.54 2.60
CA GLN A 39 -7.33 -3.38 3.91
C GLN A 39 -6.79 -4.39 4.93
N GLU A 40 -6.69 -5.67 4.54
CA GLU A 40 -6.16 -6.71 5.42
C GLU A 40 -4.71 -6.45 5.82
N TYR A 41 -3.90 -5.97 4.89
CA TYR A 41 -2.50 -5.61 5.15
C TYR A 41 -2.40 -4.40 6.09
N CYS A 42 -3.10 -3.30 5.80
CA CYS A 42 -3.07 -2.09 6.61
C CYS A 42 -3.60 -2.30 8.03
N LYS A 43 -4.58 -3.19 8.22
CA LYS A 43 -5.12 -3.53 9.54
C LYS A 43 -4.03 -3.99 10.52
N PHE A 44 -2.98 -4.66 10.03
CA PHE A 44 -1.89 -5.16 10.86
C PHE A 44 -1.18 -4.03 11.64
N PHE A 45 -0.96 -2.87 11.01
CA PHE A 45 -0.32 -1.72 11.65
C PHE A 45 -1.23 -1.03 12.69
N LEU A 46 -2.55 -1.23 12.58
CA LEU A 46 -3.57 -0.60 13.42
C LEU A 46 -4.05 -1.48 14.58
N GLN A 47 -3.46 -2.67 14.77
CA GLN A 47 -3.88 -3.65 15.79
C GLN A 47 -3.23 -3.44 17.17
N GLY A 48 -2.53 -2.32 17.37
CA GLY A 48 -1.76 -2.00 18.57
C GLY A 48 -0.26 -1.89 18.26
N ASN A 49 0.51 -1.34 19.20
CA ASN A 49 1.93 -1.08 19.05
C ASN A 49 2.77 -2.37 19.13
N ILE A 50 2.60 -3.23 18.15
CA ILE A 50 3.28 -4.54 18.01
C ILE A 50 4.77 -4.42 17.70
N PHE A 51 5.21 -3.24 17.29
CA PHE A 51 6.60 -2.91 17.01
C PHE A 51 7.37 -2.46 18.26
N GLY A 52 6.67 -2.20 19.37
CA GLY A 52 7.29 -1.67 20.59
C GLY A 52 7.87 -0.27 20.40
N MET A 53 7.29 0.53 19.48
CA MET A 53 7.70 1.90 19.17
C MET A 53 7.40 2.84 20.34
N GLU A 54 7.98 4.03 20.32
CA GLU A 54 7.50 5.10 21.20
C GLU A 54 6.05 5.48 20.81
N GLU A 55 5.23 5.90 21.78
CA GLU A 55 3.80 6.13 21.57
C GLU A 55 3.53 7.16 20.47
N LYS A 56 4.30 8.24 20.41
CA LYS A 56 4.16 9.26 19.37
C LYS A 56 4.52 8.71 17.99
N GLU A 57 5.61 7.95 17.89
CA GLU A 57 6.02 7.31 16.63
C GLU A 57 4.95 6.30 16.15
N TYR A 58 4.35 5.54 17.07
CA TYR A 58 3.26 4.63 16.74
C TYR A 58 2.00 5.37 16.25
N GLN A 59 1.65 6.49 16.89
CA GLN A 59 0.55 7.35 16.43
C GLN A 59 0.83 7.96 15.05
N GLU A 60 2.08 8.36 14.77
CA GLU A 60 2.50 8.86 13.46
C GLU A 60 2.34 7.78 12.38
N LEU A 61 2.77 6.54 12.64
CA LEU A 61 2.54 5.40 11.75
C LEU A 61 1.05 5.14 11.52
N CYS A 62 0.23 5.14 12.58
CA CYS A 62 -1.22 4.92 12.45
C CYS A 62 -1.86 6.00 11.58
N ASN A 63 -1.50 7.28 11.79
CA ASN A 63 -1.99 8.39 10.99
C ASN A 63 -1.57 8.25 9.51
N TYR A 64 -0.34 7.80 9.25
CA TYR A 64 0.13 7.54 7.89
C TYR A 64 -0.69 6.46 7.19
N VAL A 65 -0.93 5.34 7.88
CA VAL A 65 -1.74 4.23 7.36
C VAL A 65 -3.18 4.67 7.08
N ILE A 66 -3.78 5.44 8.00
CA ILE A 66 -5.14 5.96 7.83
C ILE A 66 -5.22 6.89 6.62
N ARG A 67 -4.31 7.86 6.48
CA ARG A 67 -4.28 8.77 5.34
C ARG A 67 -4.12 8.03 4.01
N THR A 68 -3.23 7.06 3.96
CA THR A 68 -3.05 6.21 2.76
C THR A 68 -4.35 5.50 2.37
N LEU A 69 -5.12 5.01 3.35
CA LEU A 69 -6.43 4.38 3.09
C LEU A 69 -7.50 5.40 2.67
N GLU A 70 -7.49 6.60 3.26
CA GLU A 70 -8.38 7.70 2.88
C GLU A 70 -8.13 8.13 1.43
N ASP A 71 -6.88 8.30 1.04
CA ASP A 71 -6.49 8.64 -0.33
C ASP A 71 -6.91 7.54 -1.32
N PHE A 72 -6.76 6.27 -0.93
CA PHE A 72 -7.20 5.13 -1.73
C PHE A 72 -8.72 5.15 -1.96
N ILE A 73 -9.50 5.37 -0.90
CA ILE A 73 -10.96 5.46 -0.97
C ILE A 73 -11.37 6.64 -1.84
N GLN A 74 -10.78 7.81 -1.61
CA GLN A 74 -11.05 9.03 -2.37
C GLN A 74 -10.77 8.81 -3.87
N ALA A 75 -9.62 8.24 -4.21
CA ALA A 75 -9.26 7.93 -5.58
C ALA A 75 -10.22 6.92 -6.22
N ALA A 76 -10.64 5.89 -5.47
CA ALA A 76 -11.57 4.89 -5.95
C ALA A 76 -12.98 5.45 -6.18
N GLU A 77 -13.46 6.35 -5.31
CA GLU A 77 -14.78 6.99 -5.41
C GLU A 77 -14.84 8.02 -6.54
N GLN A 78 -13.77 8.80 -6.71
CA GLN A 78 -13.69 9.84 -7.74
C GLN A 78 -13.20 9.32 -9.10
N GLU A 79 -12.83 8.03 -9.17
CA GLU A 79 -12.16 7.42 -10.31
C GLU A 79 -10.87 8.17 -10.72
N ASP A 80 -10.20 8.79 -9.74
CA ASP A 80 -8.98 9.55 -9.94
C ASP A 80 -7.78 8.61 -10.08
N THR A 81 -7.38 8.38 -11.33
CA THR A 81 -6.25 7.50 -11.65
C THR A 81 -4.93 8.05 -11.15
N VAL A 82 -4.74 9.38 -11.13
CA VAL A 82 -3.47 9.98 -10.72
C VAL A 82 -3.31 9.83 -9.20
N LEU A 83 -4.37 10.14 -8.44
CA LEU A 83 -4.36 9.94 -6.99
C LEU A 83 -4.22 8.45 -6.64
N MET A 84 -4.86 7.55 -7.39
CA MET A 84 -4.71 6.10 -7.17
C MET A 84 -3.27 5.64 -7.37
N LEU A 85 -2.60 6.09 -8.45
CA LEU A 85 -1.20 5.74 -8.70
C LEU A 85 -0.29 6.28 -7.60
N ASP A 86 -0.48 7.54 -7.19
CA ASP A 86 0.28 8.16 -6.11
C ASP A 86 0.10 7.40 -4.78
N THR A 87 -1.16 7.09 -4.44
CA THR A 87 -1.49 6.31 -3.25
C THR A 87 -0.85 4.93 -3.27
N LEU A 88 -0.82 4.25 -4.42
CA LEU A 88 -0.24 2.92 -4.54
C LEU A 88 1.29 2.93 -4.48
N ASP A 89 1.96 3.82 -5.23
CA ASP A 89 3.42 3.83 -5.36
C ASP A 89 4.14 4.60 -4.25
N TYR A 90 3.54 5.65 -3.69
CA TYR A 90 4.16 6.48 -2.66
C TYR A 90 3.49 6.36 -1.30
N GLY A 91 2.22 5.97 -1.23
CA GLY A 91 1.55 5.68 0.04
C GLY A 91 1.79 4.24 0.49
N LEU A 92 1.18 3.30 -0.23
CA LEU A 92 1.09 1.90 0.16
C LEU A 92 2.39 1.13 -0.03
N ARG A 93 3.19 1.46 -1.06
CA ARG A 93 4.48 0.80 -1.29
C ARG A 93 5.45 1.00 -0.13
N GLU A 94 5.47 2.18 0.48
CA GLU A 94 6.30 2.45 1.67
C GLU A 94 5.93 1.52 2.83
N LEU A 95 4.63 1.30 3.07
CA LEU A 95 4.15 0.36 4.10
C LEU A 95 4.56 -1.09 3.79
N VAL A 96 4.47 -1.47 2.51
CA VAL A 96 4.83 -2.81 2.05
C VAL A 96 6.34 -3.06 2.20
N ASP A 97 7.15 -2.04 1.94
CA ASP A 97 8.60 -2.15 1.90
C ASP A 97 9.22 -2.37 3.29
N ILE A 98 8.53 -1.97 4.37
CA ILE A 98 8.90 -2.29 5.77
C ILE A 98 9.19 -3.79 5.96
N TYR A 99 8.45 -4.65 5.27
CA TYR A 99 8.58 -6.12 5.37
C TYR A 99 9.22 -6.75 4.13
N ARG A 100 9.73 -5.94 3.19
CA ARG A 100 10.42 -6.41 1.98
C ARG A 100 11.94 -6.39 2.16
N GLU A 101 12.48 -5.38 2.85
CA GLU A 101 13.93 -5.14 2.95
C GLU A 101 14.71 -6.26 3.68
N ASP A 102 14.05 -7.17 4.39
CA ASP A 102 14.71 -8.30 5.05
C ASP A 102 15.25 -9.38 4.08
N ASN A 103 14.96 -9.32 2.77
CA ASN A 103 15.38 -10.35 1.80
C ASN A 103 16.39 -9.91 0.73
N GLU A 104 16.77 -8.64 0.62
CA GLU A 104 17.72 -8.18 -0.43
C GLU A 104 19.17 -8.01 0.07
N ALA A 105 19.47 -8.31 1.34
CA ALA A 105 20.84 -8.42 1.83
C ALA A 105 21.53 -9.76 1.49
N ILE A 106 20.85 -10.69 0.80
CA ILE A 106 21.43 -11.98 0.37
C ILE A 106 20.96 -12.33 -1.05
N ALA A 107 21.61 -11.76 -2.06
CA ALA A 107 21.69 -12.34 -3.41
C ALA A 107 22.96 -11.85 -4.11
#